data_AF-A0A932J8C1-F1
#
_entry.id   AF-A0A932J8C1-F1
#
_cell.length_a   1.000
_cell.length_b   1.000
_cell.length_c   1.000
_cell.angle_alpha   90.00
_cell.angle_beta   90.00
_cell.angle_gamma   90.00
#
_symmetry.space_group_name_H-M   'P 1'
#
loop_
_entity.id
_entity.type
_entity.pdbx_description
1 polymer ?
#
loop_
_entity_poly.entity_id
_entity_poly.type
_entity_poly.pdbx_seq_one_letter_code
_entity_poly.pdbx_strand_id
1 'polypeptide(L)'
;MKSPLIPLALAWLGYFTPWLWPVPAALRLSGYDLVEWLTFAQSVRDGTYPITRVDMLWPLIGLALLTALTIGIELLRIEPRRRQERKEKLFSSLCVLRVFAVKNWLQLALALFAAFLILPGYPFILTAHTDPELRPQLIAGLVTGLAVLLATTLAVYRPALAEWLSLSTSLIALTATLRAYALARQPIADIFTKPAPIGYGFMLTIVGFGWLAAQCLTRLWRNGRMPQVD
;
A
#
# COMPACT_ATOMS: atom_id res chain seq x y z
N MET A 1 10.04 17.00 -13.55
CA MET A 1 9.06 15.91 -13.34
C MET A 1 8.66 15.88 -11.87
N LYS A 2 7.37 15.70 -11.55
CA LYS A 2 6.89 15.72 -10.16
C LYS A 2 7.35 14.47 -9.37
N SER A 3 7.64 14.64 -8.09
CA SER A 3 8.07 13.57 -7.18
C SER A 3 6.92 12.61 -6.88
N PRO A 4 7.14 11.27 -6.80
CA PRO A 4 6.11 10.33 -6.38
C PRO A 4 5.78 10.43 -4.88
N LEU A 5 6.56 11.18 -4.10
CA LEU A 5 6.40 11.28 -2.66
C LEU A 5 5.16 12.05 -2.24
N ILE A 6 4.76 13.06 -3.01
CA ILE A 6 3.56 13.84 -2.71
C ILE A 6 2.30 12.95 -2.78
N PRO A 7 2.01 12.25 -3.89
CA PRO A 7 0.83 11.40 -3.93
C PRO A 7 0.94 10.19 -2.99
N LEU A 8 2.15 9.68 -2.73
CA LEU A 8 2.36 8.65 -1.71
C LEU A 8 2.03 9.14 -0.31
N ALA A 9 2.48 10.35 0.06
CA ALA A 9 2.15 10.98 1.33
C ALA A 9 0.65 11.25 1.47
N LEU A 10 -0.01 11.68 0.39
CA LEU A 10 -1.48 11.82 0.36
C LEU A 10 -2.17 10.48 0.61
N ALA A 11 -1.69 9.39 -0.01
CA ALA A 11 -2.25 8.06 0.20
C ALA A 11 -2.09 7.57 1.65
N TRP A 12 -0.90 7.78 2.24
CA TRP A 12 -0.62 7.50 3.64
C TRP A 12 -1.51 8.31 4.58
N LEU A 13 -1.50 9.64 4.45
CA LEU A 13 -2.34 10.51 5.26
C LEU A 13 -3.82 10.13 5.12
N GLY A 14 -4.28 9.84 3.90
CA GLY A 14 -5.64 9.41 3.66
C GLY A 14 -6.01 8.11 4.38
N TYR A 15 -5.11 7.12 4.38
CA TYR A 15 -5.41 5.81 5.00
C TYR A 15 -5.59 5.91 6.52
N PHE A 16 -4.78 6.73 7.18
CA PHE A 16 -4.80 6.91 8.64
C PHE A 16 -5.70 8.06 9.13
N THR A 17 -6.36 8.77 8.21
CA THR A 17 -7.37 9.79 8.57
C THR A 17 -8.78 9.23 8.39
N PRO A 18 -9.83 9.91 8.91
CA PRO A 18 -11.19 9.39 8.89
C PRO A 18 -11.68 9.07 7.48
N TRP A 19 -12.04 7.81 7.24
CA TRP A 19 -12.72 7.36 6.03
C TRP A 19 -14.22 7.57 6.11
N LEU A 20 -14.76 7.53 7.34
CA LEU A 20 -16.16 7.73 7.65
C LEU A 20 -16.30 8.68 8.85
N TRP A 21 -17.32 9.53 8.82
CA TRP A 21 -17.66 10.46 9.91
C TRP A 21 -19.02 10.12 10.53
N PRO A 22 -19.13 9.09 11.40
CA PRO A 22 -20.39 8.80 12.06
C PRO A 22 -20.84 10.01 12.91
N VAL A 23 -22.07 10.47 12.69
CA VAL A 23 -22.66 11.66 13.33
C VAL A 23 -22.79 11.52 14.87
N PRO A 24 -23.15 10.36 15.45
CA PRO A 24 -23.42 10.30 16.89
C PRO A 24 -22.18 10.06 17.77
N ALA A 25 -21.02 9.73 17.19
CA ALA A 25 -19.86 9.32 17.96
C ALA A 25 -18.64 10.10 17.48
N ALA A 26 -17.87 10.67 18.40
CA ALA A 26 -16.53 11.24 18.12
C ALA A 26 -15.52 10.20 17.57
N LEU A 27 -15.97 8.99 17.23
CA LEU A 27 -15.25 7.93 16.56
C LEU A 27 -14.90 8.33 15.14
N ARG A 28 -13.65 8.71 14.97
CA ARG A 28 -13.00 8.92 13.69
C ARG A 28 -12.46 7.58 13.22
N LEU A 29 -13.23 6.87 12.39
CA LEU A 29 -12.82 5.57 11.86
C LEU A 29 -11.88 5.78 10.66
N SER A 30 -10.59 5.54 10.87
CA SER A 30 -9.62 5.48 9.76
C SER A 30 -9.76 4.19 8.97
N GLY A 31 -9.10 4.10 7.80
CA GLY A 31 -9.07 2.86 7.02
C GLY A 31 -8.52 1.67 7.82
N TYR A 32 -7.60 1.93 8.75
CA TYR A 32 -7.06 0.92 9.65
C TYR A 32 -8.06 0.50 10.73
N ASP A 33 -8.69 1.46 11.41
CA ASP A 33 -9.65 1.18 12.49
C ASP A 33 -10.87 0.39 11.97
N LEU A 34 -11.25 0.61 10.71
CA LEU A 34 -12.31 -0.14 10.04
C LEU A 34 -12.03 -1.65 9.98
N VAL A 35 -10.76 -2.07 9.90
CA VAL A 35 -10.38 -3.49 9.92
C VAL A 35 -10.85 -4.13 11.22
N GLU A 36 -10.55 -3.51 12.36
CA GLU A 36 -10.91 -4.03 13.67
C GLU A 36 -12.42 -3.93 13.87
N TRP A 37 -12.99 -2.76 13.65
CA TRP A 37 -14.42 -2.51 13.86
C TRP A 37 -15.33 -3.45 13.07
N LEU A 38 -15.06 -3.64 11.77
CA LEU A 38 -15.90 -4.52 10.95
C LEU A 38 -15.77 -5.98 11.35
N THR A 39 -14.63 -6.41 11.89
CA THR A 39 -14.49 -7.80 12.35
C THR A 39 -15.32 -8.11 13.59
N PHE A 40 -15.60 -7.09 14.40
CA PHE A 40 -16.46 -7.22 15.58
C PHE A 40 -17.94 -6.95 15.28
N ALA A 41 -18.29 -6.50 14.07
CA ALA A 41 -19.67 -6.28 13.69
C ALA A 41 -20.44 -7.60 13.60
N GLN A 42 -21.60 -7.65 14.26
CA GLN A 42 -22.44 -8.84 14.32
C GLN A 42 -22.87 -9.31 12.93
N SER A 43 -23.19 -8.39 12.02
CA SER A 43 -23.58 -8.71 10.64
C SER A 43 -22.44 -9.34 9.81
N VAL A 44 -21.18 -9.06 10.13
CA VAL A 44 -20.03 -9.72 9.50
C VAL A 44 -19.82 -11.12 10.10
N ARG A 45 -19.93 -11.24 11.43
CA ARG A 45 -19.77 -12.51 12.17
C ARG A 45 -20.84 -13.55 11.82
N ASP A 46 -22.07 -13.10 11.64
CA ASP A 46 -23.19 -13.96 11.26
C ASP A 46 -23.18 -14.29 9.75
N GLY A 47 -22.16 -13.82 9.02
CA GLY A 47 -21.96 -14.10 7.59
C GLY A 47 -22.91 -13.34 6.66
N THR A 48 -23.65 -12.34 7.16
CA THR A 48 -24.53 -11.50 6.32
C THR A 48 -23.71 -10.75 5.27
N TYR A 49 -22.53 -10.26 5.67
CA TYR A 49 -21.58 -9.63 4.77
C TYR A 49 -20.31 -10.49 4.66
N PRO A 50 -19.91 -10.95 3.45
CA PRO A 50 -18.71 -11.76 3.25
C PRO A 50 -17.46 -10.86 3.25
N ILE A 51 -17.19 -10.21 4.38
CA ILE A 51 -16.07 -9.29 4.56
C ILE A 51 -15.00 -9.99 5.38
N THR A 52 -13.78 -10.02 4.87
CA THR A 52 -12.62 -10.50 5.61
C THR A 52 -11.75 -9.34 6.08
N ARG A 53 -10.96 -9.54 7.14
CA ARG A 53 -9.95 -8.56 7.60
C ARG A 53 -9.03 -8.10 6.48
N VAL A 54 -8.63 -9.03 5.61
CA VAL A 54 -7.69 -8.79 4.52
C VAL A 54 -8.28 -7.84 3.47
N ASP A 55 -9.60 -7.84 3.25
CA ASP A 55 -10.24 -6.93 2.30
C ASP A 55 -9.96 -5.45 2.63
N MET A 56 -9.85 -5.13 3.92
CA MET A 56 -9.59 -3.77 4.43
C MET A 56 -8.09 -3.43 4.52
N LEU A 57 -7.20 -4.43 4.43
CA LEU A 57 -5.75 -4.26 4.52
C LEU A 57 -5.06 -4.12 3.15
N TRP A 58 -5.75 -4.41 2.05
CA TRP A 58 -5.20 -4.25 0.70
C TRP A 58 -4.64 -2.85 0.38
N PRO A 59 -5.27 -1.73 0.80
CA PRO A 59 -4.69 -0.40 0.60
C PRO A 59 -3.31 -0.28 1.28
N LEU A 60 -3.15 -0.89 2.46
CA LEU A 60 -1.91 -0.87 3.22
C LEU A 60 -0.82 -1.73 2.57
N ILE A 61 -1.19 -2.88 1.98
CA ILE A 61 -0.31 -3.69 1.11
C ILE A 61 0.19 -2.82 -0.07
N GLY A 62 -0.73 -2.09 -0.70
CA GLY A 62 -0.43 -1.14 -1.77
C GLY A 62 0.57 -0.07 -1.33
N LEU A 63 0.35 0.56 -0.16
CA LEU A 63 1.26 1.56 0.41
C LEU A 63 2.65 0.98 0.66
N ALA A 64 2.75 -0.21 1.27
CA ALA A 64 4.02 -0.86 1.55
C ALA A 64 4.85 -1.07 0.27
N LEU A 65 4.23 -1.70 -0.74
CA LEU A 65 4.88 -2.04 -1.99
C LEU A 65 5.23 -0.82 -2.84
N LEU A 66 4.33 0.16 -2.94
CA LEU A 66 4.60 1.39 -3.69
C LEU A 66 5.74 2.19 -3.05
N THR A 67 5.76 2.29 -1.72
CA THR A 67 6.85 2.95 -0.99
C THR A 67 8.19 2.26 -1.30
N ALA A 68 8.23 0.93 -1.24
CA ALA A 68 9.41 0.13 -1.57
C ALA A 68 9.89 0.33 -3.03
N LEU A 69 8.97 0.30 -3.99
CA LEU A 69 9.28 0.48 -5.41
C LEU A 69 9.80 1.90 -5.71
N THR A 70 9.34 2.93 -4.98
CA THR A 70 9.84 4.30 -5.19
C THR A 70 11.32 4.45 -4.83
N ILE A 71 11.83 3.71 -3.84
CA ILE A 71 13.24 3.75 -3.42
C ILE A 71 14.16 3.43 -4.61
N GLY A 72 13.91 2.29 -5.28
CA GLY A 72 14.74 1.86 -6.39
C GLY A 72 14.65 2.78 -7.61
N ILE A 73 13.46 3.32 -7.91
CA ILE A 73 13.28 4.28 -9.01
C ILE A 73 14.04 5.59 -8.74
N GLU A 74 14.03 6.09 -7.50
CA GLU A 74 14.76 7.30 -7.13
C GLU A 74 16.28 7.11 -7.19
N LEU A 75 16.80 5.97 -6.70
CA LEU A 75 18.22 5.63 -6.77
C LEU A 75 18.75 5.66 -8.22
N LEU A 76 17.93 5.26 -9.19
CA LEU A 76 18.31 5.26 -10.60
C LEU A 76 18.36 6.63 -11.26
N ARG A 77 17.62 7.62 -10.73
CA ARG A 77 17.66 8.99 -11.27
C ARG A 77 18.99 9.69 -10.99
N ILE A 78 19.67 9.32 -9.91
CA ILE A 78 20.87 10.03 -9.44
C ILE A 78 22.09 9.67 -10.31
N GLU A 79 22.22 8.43 -10.79
CA GLU A 79 23.42 7.98 -11.52
C GLU A 79 23.11 7.14 -12.79
N PRO A 80 22.48 7.73 -13.82
CA PRO A 80 22.28 7.04 -15.10
C PRO A 80 23.59 6.77 -15.84
N ARG A 81 24.63 7.60 -15.63
CA ARG A 81 25.80 7.68 -16.52
C ARG A 81 26.99 6.76 -16.15
N ARG A 82 27.11 6.29 -14.91
CA ARG A 82 28.21 5.41 -14.45
C ARG A 82 27.87 3.91 -14.48
N ARG A 83 26.64 3.57 -14.88
CA ARG A 83 26.08 2.21 -14.81
C ARG A 83 26.51 1.29 -15.96
N GLN A 84 27.03 1.86 -17.04
CA GLN A 84 27.39 1.10 -18.23
C GLN A 84 28.84 0.56 -18.15
N GLU A 85 29.75 1.27 -17.48
CA GLU A 85 31.18 0.89 -17.41
C GLU A 85 31.54 0.00 -16.21
N ARG A 86 30.68 -0.12 -15.18
CA ARG A 86 31.02 -0.74 -13.87
C ARG A 86 30.26 -2.03 -13.54
N LYS A 87 29.67 -2.70 -14.53
CA LYS A 87 28.80 -3.87 -14.33
C LYS A 87 29.50 -5.12 -13.78
N GLU A 88 30.82 -5.23 -13.80
CA GLU A 88 31.44 -6.56 -13.62
C GLU A 88 32.12 -6.87 -12.29
N LYS A 89 32.68 -5.94 -11.50
CA LYS A 89 33.58 -6.39 -10.40
C LYS A 89 33.48 -5.76 -9.01
N LEU A 90 32.73 -4.69 -8.78
CA LEU A 90 32.80 -3.98 -7.47
C LEU A 90 31.46 -3.60 -6.84
N PHE A 91 30.34 -3.92 -7.49
CA PHE A 91 29.04 -3.32 -7.13
C PHE A 91 28.09 -4.23 -6.33
N SER A 92 28.46 -5.48 -5.99
CA SER A 92 27.61 -6.34 -5.14
C SER A 92 27.60 -5.90 -3.67
N SER A 93 28.69 -5.30 -3.17
CA SER A 93 28.82 -4.92 -1.76
C SER A 93 28.47 -3.43 -1.50
N LEU A 94 28.76 -2.54 -2.45
CA LEU A 94 28.55 -1.09 -2.29
C LEU A 94 27.13 -0.61 -2.67
N CYS A 95 26.36 -1.39 -3.43
CA CYS A 95 24.96 -1.04 -3.72
C CYS A 95 24.10 -1.06 -2.44
N VAL A 96 24.36 -2.00 -1.53
CA VAL A 96 23.74 -2.03 -0.19
C VAL A 96 24.12 -0.76 0.57
N LEU A 97 25.39 -0.34 0.51
CA LEU A 97 25.92 0.88 1.15
C LEU A 97 25.46 2.21 0.54
N ARG A 98 24.89 2.23 -0.68
CA ARG A 98 24.33 3.46 -1.30
C ARG A 98 22.81 3.61 -1.13
N VAL A 99 22.13 2.61 -0.57
CA VAL A 99 20.81 2.76 0.05
C VAL A 99 20.87 3.75 1.24
N PHE A 100 22.05 4.20 1.66
CA PHE A 100 22.31 4.98 2.89
C PHE A 100 21.98 6.47 2.88
N ALA A 101 21.29 7.00 1.86
CA ALA A 101 20.65 8.30 2.05
C ALA A 101 19.57 8.15 3.13
N VAL A 102 19.60 8.98 4.18
CA VAL A 102 18.63 8.95 5.31
C VAL A 102 17.18 8.85 4.82
N LYS A 103 16.87 9.54 3.72
CA LYS A 103 15.58 9.50 3.04
C LYS A 103 15.15 8.08 2.60
N ASN A 104 16.05 7.28 2.04
CA ASN A 104 15.74 5.94 1.55
C ASN A 104 15.53 4.97 2.72
N TRP A 105 16.32 5.11 3.79
CA TRP A 105 16.10 4.37 5.03
C TRP A 105 14.74 4.72 5.65
N LEU A 106 14.35 5.99 5.65
CA LEU A 106 13.04 6.41 6.12
C LEU A 106 11.90 5.80 5.29
N GLN A 107 12.03 5.78 3.96
CA GLN A 107 11.05 5.13 3.08
C GLN A 107 10.99 3.61 3.31
N LEU A 108 12.15 2.95 3.47
CA LEU A 108 12.19 1.52 3.75
C LEU A 108 11.55 1.21 5.11
N ALA A 109 11.89 1.98 6.14
CA ALA A 109 11.28 1.87 7.45
C ALA A 109 9.76 2.08 7.37
N LEU A 110 9.29 3.05 6.60
CA LEU A 110 7.87 3.31 6.39
C LEU A 110 7.17 2.16 5.63
N ALA A 111 7.82 1.58 4.62
CA ALA A 111 7.31 0.42 3.88
C ALA A 111 7.21 -0.82 4.79
N LEU A 112 8.23 -1.09 5.59
CA LEU A 112 8.25 -2.18 6.56
C LEU A 112 7.24 -1.94 7.69
N PHE A 113 7.06 -0.69 8.11
CA PHE A 113 6.04 -0.33 9.09
C PHE A 113 4.62 -0.62 8.55
N ALA A 114 4.32 -0.28 7.29
CA ALA A 114 3.06 -0.71 6.67
C ALA A 114 2.90 -2.23 6.65
N ALA A 115 3.95 -2.96 6.28
CA ALA A 115 3.91 -4.43 6.29
C ALA A 115 3.68 -5.00 7.70
N PHE A 116 4.30 -4.39 8.72
CA PHE A 116 4.13 -4.76 10.11
C PHE A 116 2.70 -4.52 10.60
N LEU A 117 2.08 -3.39 10.25
CA LEU A 117 0.71 -3.07 10.64
C LEU A 117 -0.33 -4.04 10.07
N ILE A 118 -0.02 -4.78 9.01
CA ILE A 118 -0.88 -5.84 8.47
C ILE A 118 -0.89 -7.06 9.41
N LEU A 119 0.18 -7.32 10.16
CA LEU A 119 0.25 -8.47 11.05
C LEU A 119 -0.83 -8.38 12.14
N PRO A 120 -1.35 -9.53 12.62
CA PRO A 120 -2.23 -9.53 13.78
C PRO A 120 -1.55 -8.86 14.98
N GLY A 121 -2.30 -8.07 15.75
CA GLY A 121 -1.79 -7.44 16.97
C GLY A 121 -1.39 -8.45 18.04
N TYR A 122 -0.52 -8.06 18.97
CA TYR A 122 -0.20 -8.87 20.15
C TYR A 122 -1.42 -8.92 21.10
N PRO A 123 -1.75 -10.08 21.72
CA PRO A 123 -1.04 -11.37 21.68
C PRO A 123 -1.42 -12.29 20.51
N PHE A 124 -2.41 -11.91 19.70
CA PHE A 124 -2.99 -12.75 18.66
C PHE A 124 -1.98 -13.26 17.62
N ILE A 125 -0.89 -12.53 17.35
CA ILE A 125 0.17 -13.00 16.45
C ILE A 125 0.76 -14.37 16.84
N LEU A 126 0.80 -14.69 18.13
CA LEU A 126 1.37 -15.95 18.63
C LEU A 126 0.49 -17.16 18.28
N THR A 127 -0.82 -16.96 18.20
CA THR A 127 -1.82 -18.01 17.93
C THR A 127 -2.44 -17.88 16.53
N ALA A 128 -2.07 -16.86 15.76
CA ALA A 128 -2.65 -16.60 14.44
C ALA A 128 -2.40 -17.72 13.41
N HIS A 129 -1.39 -18.56 13.61
CA HIS A 129 -1.14 -19.70 12.72
C HIS A 129 -2.19 -20.81 12.90
N THR A 130 -2.74 -20.98 14.11
CA THR A 130 -3.80 -21.96 14.39
C THR A 130 -5.19 -21.42 14.08
N ASP A 131 -5.42 -20.13 14.27
CA ASP A 131 -6.71 -19.48 14.07
C ASP A 131 -7.04 -19.27 12.57
N PRO A 132 -8.11 -19.89 12.02
CA PRO A 132 -8.46 -19.75 10.61
C PRO A 132 -8.83 -18.31 10.20
N GLU A 133 -9.29 -17.46 11.12
CA GLU A 133 -9.65 -16.07 10.82
C GLU A 133 -8.41 -15.17 10.69
N LEU A 134 -7.40 -15.40 11.52
CA LEU A 134 -6.19 -14.58 11.57
C LEU A 134 -5.06 -15.10 10.66
N ARG A 135 -5.10 -16.39 10.28
CA ARG A 135 -4.09 -17.00 9.40
C ARG A 135 -3.91 -16.27 8.07
N PRO A 136 -4.97 -15.86 7.33
CA PRO A 136 -4.81 -15.08 6.11
C PRO A 136 -4.12 -13.73 6.34
N GLN A 137 -4.45 -13.05 7.45
CA GLN A 137 -3.83 -11.79 7.83
C GLN A 137 -2.34 -11.97 8.15
N LEU A 138 -1.98 -13.01 8.91
CA LEU A 138 -0.58 -13.35 9.21
C LEU A 138 0.21 -13.60 7.92
N ILE A 139 -0.32 -14.42 7.01
CA ILE A 139 0.31 -14.73 5.72
C ILE A 139 0.47 -13.45 4.89
N ALA A 140 -0.58 -12.62 4.80
CA ALA A 140 -0.53 -11.38 4.05
C ALA A 140 0.56 -10.43 4.58
N GLY A 141 0.69 -10.28 5.90
CA GLY A 141 1.73 -9.44 6.50
C GLY A 141 3.14 -9.95 6.21
N LEU A 142 3.39 -11.26 6.40
CA LEU A 142 4.70 -11.87 6.14
C LEU A 142 5.09 -11.79 4.66
N VAL A 143 4.16 -12.13 3.75
CA VAL A 143 4.37 -12.06 2.30
C VAL A 143 4.63 -10.61 1.88
N THR A 144 3.89 -9.65 2.43
CA THR A 144 4.10 -8.22 2.13
C THR A 144 5.47 -7.74 2.59
N GLY A 145 5.91 -8.15 3.79
CA GLY A 145 7.24 -7.82 4.30
C GLY A 145 8.36 -8.35 3.39
N LEU A 146 8.25 -9.60 2.96
CA LEU A 146 9.20 -10.19 1.99
C LEU A 146 9.13 -9.46 0.63
N ALA A 147 7.92 -9.16 0.15
CA ALA A 147 7.69 -8.46 -1.10
C ALA A 147 8.24 -7.02 -1.08
N VAL A 148 8.26 -6.33 0.06
CA VAL A 148 8.92 -5.02 0.22
C VAL A 148 10.43 -5.12 -0.04
N LEU A 149 11.10 -6.13 0.52
CA LEU A 149 12.53 -6.35 0.31
C LEU A 149 12.83 -6.71 -1.16
N LEU A 150 12.02 -7.61 -1.73
CA LEU A 150 12.14 -8.00 -3.15
C LEU A 150 11.84 -6.83 -4.09
N ALA A 151 10.80 -6.04 -3.82
CA ALA A 151 10.45 -4.87 -4.62
C ALA A 151 11.56 -3.82 -4.62
N THR A 152 12.18 -3.58 -3.46
CA THR A 152 13.29 -2.62 -3.34
C THR A 152 14.49 -3.07 -4.17
N THR A 153 14.86 -4.35 -4.09
CA THR A 153 15.96 -4.91 -4.90
C THR A 153 15.62 -4.93 -6.38
N LEU A 154 14.42 -5.40 -6.75
CA LEU A 154 13.94 -5.45 -8.12
C LEU A 154 13.89 -4.08 -8.77
N ALA A 155 13.46 -3.04 -8.05
CA ALA A 155 13.43 -1.68 -8.55
C ALA A 155 14.81 -1.13 -8.90
N VAL A 156 15.86 -1.60 -8.20
CA VAL A 156 17.24 -1.31 -8.58
C VAL A 156 17.60 -2.10 -9.83
N TYR A 157 17.44 -3.43 -9.87
CA TYR A 157 17.97 -4.26 -10.96
C TYR A 157 17.17 -4.22 -12.27
N ARG A 158 15.84 -4.06 -12.20
CA ARG A 158 14.90 -4.14 -13.33
C ARG A 158 13.92 -2.95 -13.31
N PRO A 159 14.39 -1.71 -13.58
CA PRO A 159 13.55 -0.51 -13.51
C PRO A 159 12.30 -0.54 -14.37
N ALA A 160 12.38 -1.11 -15.57
CA ALA A 160 11.23 -1.20 -16.46
C ALA A 160 10.12 -2.07 -15.85
N LEU A 161 10.48 -3.21 -15.26
CA LEU A 161 9.53 -4.07 -14.56
C LEU A 161 8.99 -3.38 -13.31
N ALA A 162 9.81 -2.64 -12.58
CA ALA A 162 9.37 -1.91 -11.39
C ALA A 162 8.39 -0.77 -11.70
N GLU A 163 8.51 -0.10 -12.85
CA GLU A 163 7.51 0.87 -13.31
C GLU A 163 6.16 0.20 -13.61
N TRP A 164 6.18 -0.95 -14.30
CA TRP A 164 4.97 -1.74 -14.55
C TRP A 164 4.33 -2.24 -13.25
N LEU A 165 5.13 -2.79 -12.33
CA LEU A 165 4.65 -3.21 -11.02
C LEU A 165 4.08 -2.02 -10.23
N SER A 166 4.73 -0.86 -10.27
CA SER A 166 4.21 0.35 -9.61
C SER A 166 2.86 0.76 -10.18
N LEU A 167 2.67 0.70 -11.50
CA LEU A 167 1.37 0.95 -12.12
C LEU A 167 0.33 -0.08 -11.65
N SER A 168 0.62 -1.37 -11.79
CA SER A 168 -0.30 -2.44 -11.40
C SER A 168 -0.68 -2.36 -9.92
N THR A 169 0.30 -2.19 -9.02
CA THR A 169 0.06 -2.05 -7.58
C THR A 169 -0.77 -0.80 -7.28
N SER A 170 -0.54 0.33 -7.95
CA SER A 170 -1.33 1.54 -7.74
C SER A 170 -2.80 1.36 -8.18
N LEU A 171 -3.05 0.64 -9.28
CA LEU A 171 -4.40 0.34 -9.74
C LEU A 171 -5.10 -0.65 -8.80
N ILE A 172 -4.41 -1.70 -8.35
CA ILE A 172 -4.93 -2.68 -7.39
C ILE A 172 -5.24 -2.00 -6.05
N ALA A 173 -4.35 -1.14 -5.56
CA ALA A 173 -4.57 -0.44 -4.30
C ALA A 173 -5.76 0.54 -4.39
N LEU A 174 -5.92 1.21 -5.54
CA LEU A 174 -7.05 2.09 -5.81
C LEU A 174 -8.38 1.32 -5.85
N THR A 175 -8.44 0.22 -6.60
CA THR A 175 -9.66 -0.61 -6.68
C THR A 175 -9.99 -1.26 -5.34
N ALA A 176 -8.97 -1.72 -4.61
CA ALA A 176 -9.14 -2.24 -3.26
C ALA A 176 -9.65 -1.19 -2.28
N THR A 177 -9.17 0.06 -2.37
CA THR A 177 -9.66 1.18 -1.55
C THR A 177 -11.15 1.44 -1.80
N LEU A 178 -11.56 1.48 -3.07
CA LEU A 178 -12.96 1.64 -3.47
C LEU A 178 -13.82 0.48 -2.95
N ARG A 179 -13.34 -0.76 -3.10
CA ARG A 179 -14.03 -1.96 -2.63
C ARG A 179 -14.14 -1.99 -1.11
N ALA A 180 -13.06 -1.70 -0.38
CA ALA A 180 -13.03 -1.64 1.08
C ALA A 180 -14.08 -0.65 1.61
N TYR A 181 -14.14 0.56 1.03
CA TYR A 181 -15.16 1.54 1.39
C TYR A 181 -16.59 1.05 1.09
N ALA A 182 -16.82 0.48 -0.09
CA ALA A 182 -18.14 -0.04 -0.47
C ALA A 182 -18.62 -1.16 0.47
N LEU A 183 -17.71 -2.06 0.87
CA LEU A 183 -17.98 -3.13 1.82
C LEU A 183 -18.23 -2.60 3.24
N ALA A 184 -17.45 -1.62 3.69
CA ALA A 184 -17.58 -1.04 5.03
C ALA A 184 -18.87 -0.24 5.22
N ARG A 185 -19.39 0.37 4.14
CA ARG A 185 -20.50 1.34 4.22
C ARG A 185 -21.80 0.75 4.75
N GLN A 186 -22.19 -0.44 4.31
CA GLN A 186 -23.48 -1.05 4.68
C GLN A 186 -23.51 -1.53 6.15
N PRO A 187 -22.54 -2.33 6.63
CA PRO A 187 -22.50 -2.75 8.03
C PRO A 187 -22.53 -1.57 9.01
N ILE A 188 -21.88 -0.47 8.65
CA ILE A 188 -21.86 0.75 9.48
C ILE A 188 -23.20 1.47 9.45
N ALA A 189 -23.86 1.51 8.29
CA ALA A 189 -25.19 2.11 8.18
C ALA A 189 -26.23 1.37 9.03
N ASP A 190 -26.13 0.03 9.09
CA ASP A 190 -27.01 -0.80 9.92
C ASP A 190 -26.84 -0.50 11.42
N ILE A 191 -25.59 -0.37 11.88
CA ILE A 191 -25.27 -0.07 13.29
C ILE A 191 -25.80 1.31 13.69
N PHE A 192 -25.62 2.33 12.84
CA PHE A 192 -25.98 3.70 13.16
C PHE A 192 -27.37 4.12 12.67
N THR A 193 -28.13 3.21 12.04
CA THR A 193 -29.43 3.45 11.38
C THR A 193 -29.42 4.55 10.31
N LYS A 194 -28.24 5.03 9.92
CA LYS A 194 -28.02 6.12 8.97
C LYS A 194 -26.72 5.91 8.21
N PRO A 195 -26.65 6.26 6.91
CA PRO A 195 -25.41 6.18 6.16
C PRO A 195 -24.39 7.16 6.74
N ALA A 196 -23.20 6.65 7.08
CA ALA A 196 -22.10 7.50 7.49
C ALA A 196 -21.64 8.37 6.30
N PRO A 197 -21.46 9.70 6.49
CA PRO A 197 -20.88 10.56 5.46
C PRO A 197 -19.44 10.15 5.16
N ILE A 198 -19.03 10.40 3.91
CA ILE A 198 -17.68 10.13 3.43
C ILE A 198 -16.68 11.03 4.17
N GLY A 199 -15.65 10.43 4.74
CA GLY A 199 -14.51 11.11 5.32
C GLY A 199 -13.48 11.54 4.28
N TYR A 200 -12.74 12.60 4.58
CA TYR A 200 -11.66 13.10 3.71
C TYR A 200 -10.52 12.10 3.54
N GLY A 201 -10.29 11.21 4.51
CA GLY A 201 -9.22 10.22 4.43
C GLY A 201 -9.38 9.29 3.24
N PHE A 202 -10.61 8.81 3.00
CA PHE A 202 -10.94 8.01 1.83
C PHE A 202 -10.63 8.74 0.52
N MET A 203 -11.02 10.01 0.41
CA MET A 203 -10.77 10.84 -0.77
C MET A 203 -9.26 11.06 -1.00
N LEU A 204 -8.51 11.34 0.06
CA LEU A 204 -7.05 11.50 0.00
C LEU A 204 -6.36 10.19 -0.44
N THR A 205 -6.83 9.03 0.03
CA THR A 205 -6.29 7.73 -0.39
C THR A 205 -6.51 7.48 -1.89
N ILE A 206 -7.73 7.70 -2.37
CA ILE A 206 -8.08 7.55 -3.80
C ILE A 206 -7.25 8.50 -4.67
N VAL A 207 -7.18 9.78 -4.29
CA VAL A 207 -6.41 10.79 -5.03
C VAL A 207 -4.92 10.41 -5.03
N GLY A 208 -4.38 9.94 -3.90
CA GLY A 208 -3.00 9.50 -3.79
C GLY A 208 -2.67 8.34 -4.73
N PHE A 209 -3.46 7.25 -4.69
CA PHE A 209 -3.23 6.11 -5.58
C PHE A 209 -3.51 6.42 -7.06
N GLY A 210 -4.60 7.13 -7.35
CA GLY A 210 -4.93 7.55 -8.72
C GLY A 210 -3.86 8.45 -9.33
N TRP A 211 -3.29 9.36 -8.53
CA TRP A 211 -2.18 10.20 -8.98
C TRP A 211 -0.91 9.38 -9.19
N LEU A 212 -0.58 8.42 -8.31
CA LEU A 212 0.54 7.50 -8.54
C LEU A 212 0.37 6.70 -9.84
N ALA A 213 -0.82 6.16 -10.09
CA ALA A 213 -1.14 5.42 -11.31
C ALA A 213 -0.92 6.29 -12.56
N ALA A 214 -1.48 7.51 -12.56
CA ALA A 214 -1.29 8.46 -13.66
C ALA A 214 0.19 8.83 -13.86
N GLN A 215 0.96 8.99 -12.78
CA GLN A 215 2.40 9.24 -12.88
C GLN A 215 3.18 8.05 -13.47
N CYS A 216 2.81 6.81 -13.13
CA CYS A 216 3.44 5.62 -13.70
C CYS A 216 3.07 5.46 -15.18
N LEU A 217 1.80 5.65 -15.52
CA LEU A 217 1.29 5.58 -16.89
C LEU A 217 1.99 6.58 -17.82
N THR A 218 2.10 7.84 -17.38
CA THR A 218 2.78 8.88 -18.16
C THR A 218 4.28 8.60 -18.34
N ARG A 219 4.94 7.95 -17.38
CA ARG A 219 6.35 7.52 -17.51
C ARG A 219 6.49 6.39 -18.52
N LEU A 220 5.65 5.36 -18.42
CA LEU A 220 5.66 4.22 -19.34
C LEU A 220 5.41 4.67 -20.78
N TRP A 221 4.45 5.58 -20.98
CA TRP A 221 4.15 6.16 -22.28
C TRP A 221 5.31 6.98 -22.85
N ARG A 222 5.89 7.91 -22.07
CA ARG A 222 7.04 8.72 -22.50
C ARG A 222 8.29 7.90 -22.81
N ASN A 223 8.46 6.78 -22.12
CA ASN A 223 9.61 5.89 -22.33
C ASN A 223 9.42 4.96 -23.54
N GLY A 224 8.31 5.07 -24.30
CA GLY A 224 8.02 4.19 -25.44
C GLY A 224 7.81 2.73 -25.03
N ARG A 225 7.44 2.47 -23.76
CA ARG A 225 7.30 1.12 -23.22
C ARG A 225 5.89 0.57 -23.32
N MET A 226 4.92 1.39 -23.73
CA MET A 226 3.57 0.96 -24.00
C MET A 226 3.53 0.27 -25.38
N PRO A 227 2.88 -0.90 -25.51
CA PRO A 227 2.64 -1.49 -26.82
C PRO A 227 1.88 -0.47 -27.69
N GLN A 228 2.37 -0.22 -28.89
CA GLN A 228 1.62 0.54 -29.88
C GLN A 228 0.44 -0.34 -30.31
N VAL A 229 -0.78 0.15 -30.08
CA VAL A 229 -1.99 -0.48 -30.58
C VAL A 229 -2.16 0.07 -31.98
N ASP A 230 -1.76 -0.71 -32.97
CA ASP A 230 -1.99 -0.44 -34.39
C ASP A 230 -3.46 -0.66 -34.77
#